data_AF-A0ABC9A2X3-F1
#
_entry.id   AF-A0ABC9A2X3-F1
#
_cell.length_a   1.000
_cell.length_b   1.000
_cell.length_c   1.000
_cell.angle_alpha   90.00
_cell.angle_beta   90.00
_cell.angle_gamma   90.00
#
_symmetry.space_group_name_H-M   'P 1'
#
loop_
_entity.id
_entity.type
_entity.pdbx_description
1 polymer ?
#
loop_
_entity_poly.entity_id
_entity_poly.type
_entity_poly.pdbx_seq_one_letter_code
_entity_poly.pdbx_strand_id
1 'polypeptide(L)'
;MSVKAAAASSSTAAAFYATLARGLDDLDRSLSTSAFLSLPSLRCALSLLRAAHAGLARLVASLHLPGGAAWLDEYMDEASRLCDACRALRQGAAAVEGYAATAARLASLLSQHQHAAAAPAAASSHHVLHVSARQQQQAVARAIGVCRREAVAVMEENRAAVEARAEALALRLAEGVPADAKLGGFNGFRGVLCATRMLTSFLLTLLSWGVLHYWPDAGAAGAGDCGAAYFGAAFAAALARAQQRAAAEAGRCVAAGGGGGGGAGVMMYEFRRARAAVEEAKEAAERGAGDLMAAAAAEVGMRAGALRTACEDVLAMIDDLFDEVVEARKKLLDLCSGGAN
;
A
#
# COMPACT_ATOMS: atom_id res chain seq x y z
N MET A 1 -15.87 -45.59 -6.65
CA MET A 1 -16.09 -44.22 -7.15
C MET A 1 -15.05 -43.19 -6.66
N SER A 2 -13.87 -43.61 -6.16
CA SER A 2 -12.94 -42.70 -5.45
C SER A 2 -11.83 -42.03 -6.30
N VAL A 3 -11.61 -42.46 -7.54
CA VAL A 3 -10.48 -41.98 -8.37
C VAL A 3 -10.82 -40.72 -9.17
N LYS A 4 -12.10 -40.51 -9.51
CA LYS A 4 -12.55 -39.38 -10.35
C LYS A 4 -12.65 -38.05 -9.57
N ALA A 5 -12.89 -38.11 -8.25
CA ALA A 5 -12.93 -36.95 -7.38
C ALA A 5 -11.53 -36.39 -7.05
N ALA A 6 -10.52 -37.26 -6.91
CA ALA A 6 -9.13 -36.84 -6.64
C ALA A 6 -8.47 -36.13 -7.85
N ALA A 7 -8.86 -36.47 -9.09
CA ALA A 7 -8.37 -35.80 -10.29
C ALA A 7 -8.98 -34.40 -10.48
N ALA A 8 -10.23 -34.20 -10.07
CA ALA A 8 -10.96 -32.93 -10.20
C ALA A 8 -10.58 -31.90 -9.12
N SER A 9 -10.21 -32.34 -7.91
CA SER A 9 -9.68 -31.45 -6.87
C SER A 9 -8.27 -30.94 -7.20
N SER A 10 -7.42 -31.79 -7.81
CA SER A 10 -6.09 -31.42 -8.30
C SER A 10 -6.13 -30.34 -9.39
N SER A 11 -7.12 -30.36 -10.29
CA SER A 11 -7.24 -29.34 -11.34
C SER A 11 -7.69 -27.96 -10.82
N THR A 12 -8.54 -27.92 -9.78
CA THR A 12 -9.09 -26.66 -9.25
C THR A 12 -8.06 -25.91 -8.40
N ALA A 13 -7.31 -26.61 -7.53
CA ALA A 13 -6.21 -26.02 -6.78
C ALA A 13 -5.07 -25.56 -7.71
N ALA A 14 -4.74 -26.35 -8.74
CA ALA A 14 -3.74 -25.96 -9.74
C ALA A 14 -4.15 -24.69 -10.53
N ALA A 15 -5.42 -24.58 -10.93
CA ALA A 15 -5.95 -23.39 -11.60
C ALA A 15 -5.89 -22.14 -10.71
N PHE A 16 -6.12 -22.31 -9.41
CA PHE A 16 -5.96 -21.23 -8.43
C PHE A 16 -4.50 -20.77 -8.34
N TYR A 17 -3.54 -21.69 -8.17
CA TYR A 17 -2.12 -21.34 -8.16
C TYR A 17 -1.66 -20.66 -9.45
N ALA A 18 -2.14 -21.11 -10.62
CA ALA A 18 -1.85 -20.47 -11.90
C ALA A 18 -2.43 -19.03 -11.99
N THR A 19 -3.55 -18.77 -11.32
CA THR A 19 -4.14 -17.43 -11.23
C THR A 19 -3.30 -16.53 -10.33
N LEU A 20 -2.86 -17.03 -9.17
CA LEU A 20 -1.95 -16.30 -8.29
C LEU A 20 -0.61 -16.00 -8.96
N ALA A 21 -0.04 -16.97 -9.69
CA ALA A 21 1.20 -16.80 -10.43
C ALA A 21 1.09 -15.68 -11.48
N ARG A 22 0.02 -15.68 -12.28
CA ARG A 22 -0.23 -14.62 -13.27
C ARG A 22 -0.36 -13.24 -12.63
N GLY A 23 -1.09 -13.14 -11.53
CA GLY A 23 -1.22 -11.88 -10.80
C GLY A 23 0.11 -11.38 -10.24
N LEU A 24 0.97 -12.28 -9.76
CA LEU A 24 2.33 -11.94 -9.33
C LEU A 24 3.21 -11.48 -10.49
N ASP A 25 3.10 -12.10 -11.66
CA ASP A 25 3.81 -11.66 -12.86
C ASP A 25 3.31 -10.28 -13.34
N ASP A 26 2.02 -9.99 -13.22
CA ASP A 26 1.46 -8.65 -13.49
C ASP A 26 2.01 -7.60 -12.52
N LEU A 27 2.11 -7.95 -11.24
CA LEU A 27 2.69 -7.09 -10.21
C LEU A 27 4.18 -6.86 -10.45
N ASP A 28 4.97 -7.89 -10.75
CA ASP A 28 6.39 -7.79 -11.07
C ASP A 28 6.63 -6.85 -12.28
N ARG A 29 5.78 -6.97 -13.31
CA ARG A 29 5.81 -6.05 -14.46
C ARG A 29 5.49 -4.63 -14.03
N SER A 30 4.46 -4.40 -13.23
CA SER A 30 4.10 -3.06 -12.72
C SER A 30 5.25 -2.44 -11.91
N LEU A 31 5.89 -3.21 -11.04
CA LEU A 31 7.05 -2.77 -10.24
C LEU A 31 8.28 -2.45 -11.12
N SER A 32 8.33 -2.97 -12.35
CA SER A 32 9.43 -2.75 -13.30
C SER A 32 9.20 -1.57 -14.24
N THR A 33 7.96 -1.37 -14.69
CA THR A 33 7.63 -0.41 -15.74
C THR A 33 7.20 0.95 -15.20
N SER A 34 6.78 1.00 -13.93
CA SER A 34 6.35 2.23 -13.27
C SER A 34 7.32 2.64 -12.16
N ALA A 35 7.19 3.88 -11.68
CA ALA A 35 7.92 4.29 -10.50
C ALA A 35 7.51 3.41 -9.31
N PHE A 36 8.49 3.02 -8.49
CA PHE A 36 8.28 2.09 -7.38
C PHE A 36 7.18 2.56 -6.44
N LEU A 37 6.24 1.67 -6.14
CA LEU A 37 5.07 1.92 -5.28
C LEU A 37 4.26 3.16 -5.72
N SER A 38 4.18 3.39 -7.02
CA SER A 38 3.18 4.29 -7.61
C SER A 38 1.80 3.66 -7.60
N LEU A 39 0.78 4.50 -7.84
CA LEU A 39 -0.63 4.09 -7.87
C LEU A 39 -0.91 2.83 -8.71
N PRO A 40 -0.36 2.64 -9.93
CA PRO A 40 -0.56 1.40 -10.70
C PRO A 40 -0.09 0.14 -9.96
N SER A 41 1.05 0.22 -9.27
CA SER A 41 1.61 -0.90 -8.52
C SER A 41 0.79 -1.21 -7.27
N LEU A 42 0.31 -0.18 -6.56
CA LEU A 42 -0.60 -0.35 -5.42
C LEU A 42 -1.96 -0.93 -5.85
N ARG A 43 -2.51 -0.46 -6.97
CA ARG A 43 -3.72 -1.03 -7.60
C ARG A 43 -3.55 -2.50 -7.94
N CYS A 44 -2.41 -2.87 -8.54
CA CYS A 44 -2.12 -4.25 -8.88
C CYS A 44 -2.07 -5.15 -7.63
N ALA A 45 -1.40 -4.68 -6.56
CA ALA A 45 -1.32 -5.41 -5.30
C ALA A 45 -2.70 -5.58 -4.64
N LEU A 46 -3.51 -4.52 -4.53
CA LEU A 46 -4.87 -4.60 -3.96
C LEU A 46 -5.80 -5.49 -4.80
N SER A 47 -5.73 -5.37 -6.12
CA SER A 47 -6.52 -6.20 -7.03
C SER A 47 -6.16 -7.67 -6.92
N LEU A 48 -4.87 -8.00 -6.79
CA LEU A 48 -4.40 -9.37 -6.59
C LEU A 48 -4.85 -9.92 -5.23
N LEU A 49 -4.79 -9.12 -4.17
CA LEU A 49 -5.24 -9.50 -2.84
C LEU A 49 -6.75 -9.82 -2.84
N ARG A 50 -7.54 -8.94 -3.46
CA ARG A 50 -8.99 -9.13 -3.66
C ARG A 50 -9.28 -10.38 -4.49
N ALA A 51 -8.59 -10.57 -5.62
CA ALA A 51 -8.75 -11.75 -6.48
C ALA A 51 -8.39 -13.06 -5.77
N ALA A 52 -7.32 -13.07 -4.97
CA ALA A 52 -6.90 -14.22 -4.18
C ALA A 52 -7.97 -14.58 -3.13
N HIS A 53 -8.48 -13.59 -2.39
CA HIS A 53 -9.50 -13.80 -1.38
C HIS A 53 -10.83 -14.28 -1.97
N ALA A 54 -11.31 -13.62 -3.04
CA ALA A 54 -12.52 -14.04 -3.74
C ALA A 54 -12.37 -15.45 -4.34
N GLY A 55 -11.19 -15.79 -4.85
CA GLY A 55 -10.87 -17.14 -5.34
C GLY A 55 -10.91 -18.19 -4.23
N LEU A 56 -10.39 -17.86 -3.05
CA LEU A 56 -10.43 -18.74 -1.88
C LEU A 56 -11.87 -19.03 -1.44
N ALA A 57 -12.72 -18.00 -1.35
CA ALA A 57 -14.13 -18.17 -1.02
C ALA A 57 -14.88 -19.06 -2.04
N ARG A 58 -14.59 -18.90 -3.34
CA ARG A 58 -15.15 -19.79 -4.39
C ARG A 58 -14.64 -21.22 -4.28
N LEU A 59 -13.37 -21.42 -3.92
CA LEU A 59 -12.77 -22.74 -3.78
C LEU A 59 -13.45 -23.55 -2.67
N VAL A 60 -13.75 -22.91 -1.53
CA VAL A 60 -14.46 -23.56 -0.41
C VAL A 60 -15.78 -24.17 -0.87
N ALA A 61 -16.58 -23.42 -1.64
CA ALA A 61 -17.84 -23.91 -2.19
C ALA A 61 -17.63 -25.10 -3.16
N SER A 62 -16.55 -25.08 -3.96
CA SER A 62 -16.28 -26.13 -4.96
C SER A 62 -15.70 -27.44 -4.37
N LEU A 63 -14.93 -27.35 -3.28
CA LEU A 63 -14.18 -28.48 -2.72
C LEU A 63 -15.01 -29.32 -1.73
N HIS A 64 -16.26 -28.95 -1.48
CA HIS A 64 -17.19 -29.64 -0.57
C HIS A 64 -16.54 -29.92 0.80
N LEU A 65 -15.91 -28.89 1.37
CA LEU A 65 -15.17 -29.01 2.61
C LEU A 65 -16.11 -29.38 3.78
N PRO A 66 -15.67 -30.21 4.74
CA PRO A 66 -16.48 -30.54 5.91
C PRO A 66 -16.75 -29.28 6.74
N GLY A 67 -18.01 -29.09 7.15
CA GLY A 67 -18.41 -27.97 8.00
C GLY A 67 -17.76 -28.05 9.39
N GLY A 68 -17.37 -26.90 9.95
CA GLY A 68 -16.83 -26.79 11.31
C GLY A 68 -15.46 -27.46 11.55
N ALA A 69 -14.71 -27.75 10.48
CA ALA A 69 -13.36 -28.31 10.61
C ALA A 69 -12.30 -27.20 10.75
N ALA A 70 -11.13 -27.55 11.29
CA ALA A 70 -10.02 -26.62 11.60
C ALA A 70 -9.56 -25.68 10.45
N TRP A 71 -9.88 -26.01 9.19
CA TRP A 71 -9.60 -25.10 8.07
C TRP A 71 -10.43 -23.81 8.15
N LEU A 72 -11.62 -23.85 8.74
CA LEU A 72 -12.52 -22.71 8.87
C LEU A 72 -11.94 -21.73 9.88
N ASP A 73 -11.48 -22.21 11.03
CA ASP A 73 -10.82 -21.38 12.05
C ASP A 73 -9.59 -20.68 11.45
N GLU A 74 -8.74 -21.43 10.73
CA GLU A 74 -7.58 -20.86 10.05
C GLU A 74 -7.95 -19.79 9.01
N TYR A 75 -9.02 -20.02 8.23
CA TYR A 75 -9.54 -19.01 7.31
C TYR A 75 -10.07 -17.78 8.08
N MET A 76 -10.79 -17.98 9.18
CA MET A 76 -11.40 -16.90 9.96
C MET A 76 -10.34 -16.04 10.65
N ASP A 77 -9.29 -16.64 11.17
CA ASP A 77 -8.14 -15.95 11.75
C ASP A 77 -7.41 -15.12 10.68
N GLU A 78 -7.12 -15.72 9.52
CA GLU A 78 -6.49 -15.06 8.39
C GLU A 78 -7.33 -13.90 7.84
N ALA A 79 -8.64 -14.10 7.70
CA ALA A 79 -9.56 -13.06 7.24
C ALA A 79 -9.72 -11.94 8.29
N SER A 80 -9.71 -12.27 9.59
CA SER A 80 -9.71 -11.26 10.66
C SER A 80 -8.43 -10.43 10.61
N ARG A 81 -7.27 -11.07 10.42
CA ARG A 81 -5.99 -10.38 10.24
C ARG A 81 -6.02 -9.44 9.04
N LEU A 82 -6.56 -9.89 7.91
CA LEU A 82 -6.71 -9.05 6.72
C LEU A 82 -7.63 -7.85 6.96
N CYS A 83 -8.74 -8.03 7.70
CA CYS A 83 -9.59 -6.91 8.12
C CYS A 83 -8.82 -5.87 8.95
N ASP A 84 -8.00 -6.30 9.91
CA ASP A 84 -7.19 -5.41 10.73
C ASP A 84 -6.12 -4.67 9.91
N ALA A 85 -5.49 -5.37 8.97
CA ALA A 85 -4.56 -4.78 8.02
C ALA A 85 -5.25 -3.72 7.13
N CYS A 86 -6.46 -3.98 6.62
CA CYS A 86 -7.23 -3.01 5.84
C CYS A 86 -7.50 -1.74 6.65
N ARG A 87 -7.89 -1.85 7.93
CA ARG A 87 -8.09 -0.69 8.80
C ARG A 87 -6.81 0.12 8.99
N ALA A 88 -5.67 -0.54 9.17
CA ALA A 88 -4.38 0.12 9.29
C ALA A 88 -3.99 0.85 7.99
N LEU A 89 -4.09 0.17 6.84
CA LEU A 89 -3.81 0.75 5.53
C LEU A 89 -4.73 1.94 5.22
N ARG A 90 -6.02 1.85 5.57
CA ARG A 90 -6.99 2.93 5.42
C ARG A 90 -6.61 4.16 6.25
N GLN A 91 -6.21 3.95 7.50
CA GLN A 91 -5.73 5.03 8.38
C GLN A 91 -4.49 5.70 7.78
N GLY A 92 -3.52 4.92 7.29
CA GLY A 92 -2.31 5.45 6.65
C GLY A 92 -2.61 6.24 5.38
N ALA A 93 -3.46 5.71 4.51
CA ALA A 93 -3.87 6.39 3.28
C ALA A 93 -4.62 7.71 3.54
N ALA A 94 -5.48 7.75 4.57
CA ALA A 94 -6.18 8.97 4.99
C ALA A 94 -5.22 10.03 5.57
N ALA A 95 -4.18 9.63 6.30
CA ALA A 95 -3.15 10.57 6.77
C ALA A 95 -2.37 11.19 5.59
N VAL A 96 -2.02 10.37 4.59
CA VAL A 96 -1.38 10.83 3.35
C VAL A 96 -2.29 11.77 2.54
N GLU A 97 -3.60 11.49 2.50
CA GLU A 97 -4.60 12.36 1.88
C GLU A 97 -4.69 13.72 2.61
N GLY A 98 -4.63 13.73 3.94
CA GLY A 98 -4.57 14.94 4.76
C GLY A 98 -3.37 15.83 4.40
N TYR A 99 -2.20 15.22 4.17
CA TYR A 99 -1.04 15.92 3.64
C TYR A 99 -1.31 16.51 2.24
N ALA A 100 -1.95 15.77 1.33
CA ALA A 100 -2.31 16.27 0.00
C ALA A 100 -3.22 17.51 0.08
N ALA A 101 -4.17 17.54 1.03
CA ALA A 101 -5.00 18.71 1.29
C ALA A 101 -4.17 19.91 1.79
N THR A 102 -3.20 19.68 2.68
CA THR A 102 -2.27 20.73 3.15
C THR A 102 -1.40 21.28 2.03
N ALA A 103 -0.84 20.42 1.16
CA ALA A 103 -0.05 20.83 0.01
C ALA A 103 -0.89 21.63 -1.01
N ALA A 104 -2.14 21.25 -1.25
CA ALA A 104 -3.05 22.01 -2.13
C ALA A 104 -3.37 23.42 -1.59
N ARG A 105 -3.53 23.56 -0.26
CA ARG A 105 -3.67 24.88 0.38
C ARG A 105 -2.41 25.73 0.20
N LEU A 106 -1.23 25.13 0.36
CA LEU A 106 0.04 25.81 0.09
C LEU A 106 0.12 26.29 -1.36
N ALA A 107 -0.17 25.44 -2.34
CA ALA A 107 -0.18 25.82 -3.75
C ALA A 107 -1.10 27.03 -4.01
N SER A 108 -2.29 27.02 -3.44
CA SER A 108 -3.26 28.12 -3.55
C SER A 108 -2.71 29.43 -2.98
N LEU A 109 -2.06 29.39 -1.81
CA LEU A 109 -1.42 30.55 -1.19
C LEU A 109 -0.24 31.09 -2.02
N LEU A 110 0.57 30.20 -2.58
CA LEU A 110 1.67 30.58 -3.46
C LEU A 110 1.15 31.28 -4.72
N SER A 111 0.09 30.76 -5.35
CA SER A 111 -0.53 31.39 -6.51
C SER A 111 -1.14 32.76 -6.19
N GLN A 112 -1.76 32.93 -5.01
CA GLN A 112 -2.30 34.22 -4.56
C GLN A 112 -1.20 35.27 -4.32
N HIS A 113 -0.03 34.85 -3.81
CA HIS A 113 1.13 35.73 -3.67
C HIS A 113 1.57 36.34 -4.99
N GLN A 114 1.49 35.58 -6.08
CA GLN A 114 1.88 36.07 -7.40
C GLN A 114 0.90 37.07 -7.97
N HIS A 115 -0.41 36.78 -7.88
CA HIS A 115 -1.43 37.70 -8.39
C HIS A 115 -1.37 39.05 -7.67
N ALA A 116 -1.05 39.05 -6.37
CA ALA A 116 -0.84 40.27 -5.60
C ALA A 116 0.46 41.01 -6.01
N ALA A 117 1.54 40.28 -6.33
CA ALA A 117 2.81 40.87 -6.78
C ALA A 117 2.76 41.41 -8.23
N ALA A 118 1.91 40.85 -9.09
CA ALA A 118 1.75 41.25 -10.49
C ALA A 118 0.71 42.37 -10.72
N ALA A 119 -0.11 42.71 -9.71
CA ALA A 119 -1.08 43.79 -9.82
C ALA A 119 -0.39 45.16 -9.99
N PRO A 120 -0.85 46.03 -10.91
CA PRO A 120 -0.19 47.31 -11.17
C PRO A 120 -0.26 48.20 -9.92
N ALA A 121 0.90 48.66 -9.47
CA ALA A 121 1.07 49.54 -8.32
C ALA A 121 0.44 50.92 -8.56
N ALA A 122 -0.88 51.01 -8.46
CA ALA A 122 -1.60 52.28 -8.47
C ALA A 122 -1.45 52.97 -7.10
N ALA A 123 -0.54 53.96 -7.07
CA ALA A 123 -0.54 55.14 -6.20
C ALA A 123 -0.94 54.97 -4.72
N SER A 124 -0.48 53.90 -4.06
CA SER A 124 -0.71 53.68 -2.63
C SER A 124 0.60 53.81 -1.85
N SER A 125 0.53 54.45 -0.68
CA SER A 125 1.67 54.84 0.16
C SER A 125 2.71 53.72 0.34
N HIS A 126 3.97 54.04 0.02
CA HIS A 126 5.14 53.16 -0.01
C HIS A 126 5.35 52.30 1.26
N HIS A 127 4.86 52.75 2.43
CA HIS A 127 4.97 52.02 3.70
C HIS A 127 3.95 50.87 3.83
N VAL A 128 2.72 51.05 3.33
CA VAL A 128 1.65 50.04 3.42
C VAL A 128 1.96 48.84 2.52
N LEU A 129 2.53 49.09 1.34
CA LEU A 129 2.97 48.05 0.39
C LEU A 129 4.12 47.18 0.93
N HIS A 130 5.04 47.77 1.69
CA HIS A 130 6.17 47.03 2.25
C HIS A 130 5.75 46.16 3.45
N VAL A 131 4.77 46.61 4.23
CA VAL A 131 4.20 45.82 5.34
C VAL A 131 3.38 44.64 4.80
N SER A 132 2.58 44.83 3.75
CA SER A 132 1.78 43.74 3.14
C SER A 132 2.65 42.68 2.47
N ALA A 133 3.69 43.06 1.72
CA ALA A 133 4.61 42.12 1.10
C ALA A 133 5.34 41.26 2.15
N ARG A 134 5.81 41.87 3.25
CA ARG A 134 6.46 41.15 4.35
C ARG A 134 5.50 40.20 5.07
N GLN A 135 4.25 40.62 5.28
CA GLN A 135 3.22 39.74 5.87
C GLN A 135 2.92 38.54 4.96
N GLN A 136 2.86 38.76 3.65
CA GLN A 136 2.57 37.71 2.68
C GLN A 136 3.72 36.70 2.56
N GLN A 137 4.96 37.17 2.56
CA GLN A 137 6.14 36.30 2.57
C GLN A 137 6.24 35.50 3.88
N GLN A 138 5.88 36.09 5.02
CA GLN A 138 5.76 35.36 6.28
C GLN A 138 4.64 34.31 6.25
N ALA A 139 3.49 34.61 5.62
CA ALA A 139 2.40 33.66 5.47
C ALA A 139 2.83 32.45 4.63
N VAL A 140 3.55 32.67 3.52
CA VAL A 140 4.13 31.62 2.69
C VAL A 140 5.11 30.76 3.48
N ALA A 141 6.08 31.38 4.17
CA ALA A 141 7.06 30.64 4.97
C ALA A 141 6.39 29.79 6.08
N ARG A 142 5.35 30.33 6.73
CA ARG A 142 4.55 29.58 7.71
C ARG A 142 3.81 28.41 7.08
N ALA A 143 3.16 28.61 5.93
CA ALA A 143 2.42 27.55 5.23
C ALA A 143 3.33 26.41 4.78
N ILE A 144 4.53 26.73 4.26
CA ILE A 144 5.57 25.74 3.95
C ILE A 144 5.98 24.98 5.21
N GLY A 145 6.21 25.70 6.31
CA GLY A 145 6.52 25.08 7.61
C GLY A 145 5.42 24.14 8.13
N VAL A 146 4.15 24.51 7.95
CA VAL A 146 2.99 23.65 8.29
C VAL A 146 3.02 22.38 7.42
N CYS A 147 3.14 22.52 6.11
CA CYS A 147 3.16 21.38 5.19
C CYS A 147 4.29 20.40 5.51
N ARG A 148 5.49 20.90 5.83
CA ARG A 148 6.63 20.05 6.21
C ARG A 148 6.42 19.33 7.54
N ARG A 149 5.85 20.01 8.54
CA ARG A 149 5.50 19.35 9.81
C ARG A 149 4.44 18.29 9.63
N GLU A 150 3.45 18.53 8.77
CA GLU A 150 2.44 17.55 8.40
C GLU A 150 3.07 16.29 7.79
N ALA A 151 4.03 16.46 6.86
CA ALA A 151 4.75 15.32 6.29
C ALA A 151 5.47 14.47 7.36
N VAL A 152 6.09 15.13 8.35
CA VAL A 152 6.75 14.43 9.46
C VAL A 152 5.72 13.75 10.37
N ALA A 153 4.61 14.41 10.68
CA ALA A 153 3.53 13.83 11.47
C ALA A 153 2.96 12.57 10.81
N VAL A 154 2.67 12.62 9.50
CA VAL A 154 2.23 11.44 8.73
C VAL A 154 3.23 10.29 8.82
N MET A 155 4.53 10.56 8.70
CA MET A 155 5.55 9.51 8.79
C MET A 155 5.62 8.87 10.18
N GLU A 156 5.56 9.68 11.25
CA GLU A 156 5.61 9.19 12.63
C GLU A 156 4.32 8.47 13.05
N GLU A 157 3.14 9.00 12.69
CA GLU A 157 1.85 8.35 12.95
C GLU A 157 1.75 7.00 12.24
N ASN A 158 2.16 6.95 10.97
CA ASN A 158 2.16 5.71 10.21
C ASN A 158 3.20 4.71 10.72
N ARG A 159 4.37 5.19 11.18
CA ARG A 159 5.37 4.36 11.84
C ARG A 159 4.81 3.74 13.12
N ALA A 160 4.21 4.55 14.00
CA ALA A 160 3.58 4.08 15.22
C ALA A 160 2.46 3.07 14.92
N ALA A 161 1.69 3.28 13.85
CA ALA A 161 0.66 2.34 13.41
C ALA A 161 1.25 0.98 12.97
N VAL A 162 2.40 0.98 12.27
CA VAL A 162 3.11 -0.25 11.90
C VAL A 162 3.67 -0.95 13.13
N GLU A 163 4.31 -0.22 14.04
CA GLU A 163 4.88 -0.77 15.28
C GLU A 163 3.79 -1.39 16.17
N ALA A 164 2.64 -0.73 16.32
CA ALA A 164 1.51 -1.22 17.11
C ALA A 164 0.75 -2.39 16.47
N ARG A 165 0.90 -2.60 15.16
CA ARG A 165 0.15 -3.63 14.39
C ARG A 165 1.06 -4.54 13.57
N ALA A 166 2.31 -4.69 13.98
CA ALA A 166 3.31 -5.47 13.25
C ALA A 166 2.87 -6.93 13.03
N GLU A 167 2.17 -7.51 14.01
CA GLU A 167 1.59 -8.85 13.93
C GLU A 167 0.43 -8.93 12.94
N ALA A 168 -0.49 -7.95 12.97
CA ALA A 168 -1.64 -7.91 12.05
C ALA A 168 -1.23 -7.63 10.60
N LEU A 169 -0.19 -6.84 10.37
CA LEU A 169 0.40 -6.62 9.05
C LEU A 169 1.29 -7.78 8.60
N ALA A 170 1.58 -8.73 9.51
CA ALA A 170 2.40 -9.92 9.30
C ALA A 170 3.63 -9.66 8.41
N LEU A 171 4.37 -8.59 8.72
CA LEU A 171 5.64 -8.24 8.05
C LEU A 171 6.71 -9.34 8.20
N ARG A 172 6.46 -10.34 9.05
CA ARG A 172 7.30 -11.52 9.22
C ARG A 172 6.87 -12.62 8.26
N LEU A 173 7.38 -12.54 7.02
CA LEU A 173 7.36 -13.66 6.07
C LEU A 173 8.07 -14.93 6.60
N ALA A 174 8.77 -14.82 7.72
CA ALA A 174 9.69 -15.80 8.27
C ALA A 174 9.07 -16.89 9.16
N GLU A 175 7.77 -16.85 9.48
CA GLU A 175 7.11 -18.04 10.05
C GLU A 175 6.91 -19.07 8.93
N GLY A 176 7.97 -19.86 8.72
CA GLY A 176 7.99 -20.97 7.78
C GLY A 176 6.76 -21.86 7.93
N VAL A 177 6.40 -22.53 6.84
CA VAL A 177 5.35 -23.54 6.87
C VAL A 177 5.68 -24.55 7.97
N PRO A 178 4.80 -24.76 8.98
CA PRO A 178 5.11 -25.68 10.06
C PRO A 178 5.45 -27.06 9.48
N ALA A 179 6.52 -27.70 9.96
CA ALA A 179 7.02 -28.96 9.42
C ALA A 179 5.97 -30.08 9.41
N ASP A 180 4.96 -29.97 10.28
CA ASP A 180 3.83 -30.90 10.41
C ASP A 180 2.58 -30.52 9.58
N ALA A 181 2.67 -29.48 8.74
CA ALA A 181 1.55 -29.03 7.92
C ALA A 181 1.18 -30.11 6.90
N LYS A 182 0.09 -30.84 7.14
CA LYS A 182 -0.55 -31.71 6.14
C LYS A 182 -1.16 -30.86 5.03
N LEU A 183 -0.34 -30.29 4.15
CA LEU A 183 -0.76 -29.38 3.06
C LEU A 183 -1.66 -30.07 2.03
N GLY A 184 -1.60 -31.41 1.94
CA GLY A 184 -2.57 -32.22 1.18
C GLY A 184 -3.93 -32.38 1.86
N GLY A 185 -4.11 -31.87 3.07
CA GLY A 185 -5.36 -31.94 3.83
C GLY A 185 -6.51 -31.22 3.13
N PHE A 186 -7.72 -31.76 3.32
CA PHE A 186 -8.96 -31.22 2.77
C PHE A 186 -8.92 -31.01 1.26
N ASN A 187 -8.59 -32.06 0.49
CA ASN A 187 -8.50 -32.00 -0.97
C ASN A 187 -7.47 -30.97 -1.50
N GLY A 188 -6.39 -30.74 -0.74
CA GLY A 188 -5.35 -29.75 -1.09
C GLY A 188 -5.66 -28.30 -0.68
N PHE A 189 -6.79 -28.06 -0.02
CA PHE A 189 -7.19 -26.72 0.43
C PHE A 189 -6.24 -26.11 1.46
N ARG A 190 -5.61 -26.92 2.33
CA ARG A 190 -4.57 -26.41 3.25
C ARG A 190 -3.39 -25.80 2.51
N GLY A 191 -2.97 -26.40 1.39
CA GLY A 191 -1.95 -25.83 0.52
C GLY A 191 -2.39 -24.48 -0.06
N VAL A 192 -3.64 -24.37 -0.50
CA VAL A 192 -4.23 -23.13 -1.02
C VAL A 192 -4.25 -22.03 0.03
N LEU A 193 -4.70 -22.33 1.26
CA LEU A 193 -4.68 -21.39 2.38
C LEU A 193 -3.26 -20.90 2.68
N CYS A 194 -2.29 -21.81 2.74
CA CYS A 194 -0.91 -21.44 3.00
C CYS A 194 -0.32 -20.56 1.89
N ALA A 195 -0.55 -20.89 0.62
CA ALA A 195 -0.12 -20.05 -0.50
C ALA A 195 -0.77 -18.67 -0.47
N THR A 196 -2.07 -18.61 -0.15
CA THR A 196 -2.82 -17.34 -0.01
C THR A 196 -2.28 -16.51 1.14
N ARG A 197 -1.92 -17.14 2.27
CA ARG A 197 -1.29 -16.49 3.41
C ARG A 197 0.06 -15.87 3.03
N MET A 198 0.94 -16.63 2.36
CA MET A 198 2.24 -16.12 1.90
C MET A 198 2.09 -14.95 0.92
N LEU A 199 1.17 -15.05 -0.04
CA LEU A 199 0.85 -13.98 -0.96
C LEU A 199 0.33 -12.75 -0.21
N THR A 200 -0.64 -12.94 0.69
CA THR A 200 -1.26 -11.86 1.47
C THR A 200 -0.22 -11.13 2.30
N SER A 201 0.64 -11.85 3.03
CA SER A 201 1.74 -11.23 3.79
C SER A 201 2.66 -10.40 2.89
N PHE A 202 3.07 -10.92 1.73
CA PHE A 202 3.90 -10.16 0.80
C PHE A 202 3.21 -8.89 0.27
N LEU A 203 1.94 -8.99 -0.12
CA LEU A 203 1.18 -7.85 -0.63
C LEU A 203 0.92 -6.81 0.45
N LEU A 204 0.60 -7.23 1.68
CA LEU A 204 0.46 -6.34 2.82
C LEU A 204 1.77 -5.64 3.17
N THR A 205 2.91 -6.33 3.05
CA THR A 205 4.23 -5.71 3.17
C THR A 205 4.41 -4.59 2.13
N LEU A 206 4.15 -4.86 0.85
CA LEU A 206 4.23 -3.84 -0.20
C LEU A 206 3.29 -2.65 0.03
N LEU A 207 2.04 -2.92 0.40
CA LEU A 207 1.05 -1.88 0.67
C LEU A 207 1.44 -1.05 1.89
N SER A 208 1.95 -1.69 2.95
CA SER A 208 2.44 -1.00 4.14
C SER A 208 3.63 -0.08 3.82
N TRP A 209 4.57 -0.53 2.97
CA TRP A 209 5.65 0.35 2.50
C TRP A 209 5.10 1.51 1.68
N GLY A 210 4.07 1.27 0.88
CA GLY A 210 3.38 2.28 0.09
C GLY A 210 2.77 3.37 0.95
N VAL A 211 1.82 3.02 1.82
CA VAL A 211 0.94 4.00 2.50
C VAL A 211 1.22 4.20 3.98
N LEU A 212 1.98 3.32 4.63
CA LEU A 212 2.32 3.42 6.04
C LEU A 212 3.78 3.85 6.22
N HIS A 213 4.66 2.91 6.52
CA HIS A 213 6.05 3.17 6.82
C HIS A 213 6.87 2.00 6.31
N TYR A 214 7.95 2.27 5.58
CA TYR A 214 8.83 1.20 5.18
C TYR A 214 9.61 0.67 6.37
N TRP A 215 9.47 -0.62 6.60
CA TRP A 215 10.22 -1.34 7.61
C TRP A 215 11.17 -2.29 6.89
N PRO A 216 12.50 -2.08 6.98
CA PRO A 216 13.46 -3.02 6.41
C PRO A 216 13.30 -4.34 7.14
N ASP A 217 12.94 -5.37 6.40
CA ASP A 217 12.79 -6.71 6.96
C ASP A 217 14.18 -7.26 7.32
N ALA A 218 14.44 -7.41 8.62
CA ALA A 218 15.67 -8.04 9.12
C ALA A 218 15.74 -9.54 8.77
N GLY A 219 14.64 -10.15 8.29
CA GLY A 219 14.54 -11.55 7.91
C GLY A 219 14.57 -11.84 6.40
N ALA A 220 14.53 -10.83 5.53
CA ALA A 220 14.44 -11.03 4.08
C ALA A 220 15.72 -11.61 3.42
N ALA A 221 16.82 -11.72 4.18
CA ALA A 221 18.05 -12.38 3.70
C ALA A 221 17.96 -13.91 3.58
N GLY A 222 16.80 -14.50 3.91
CA GLY A 222 16.61 -15.95 3.90
C GLY A 222 15.23 -16.38 3.44
N ALA A 223 14.77 -15.95 2.25
CA ALA A 223 13.75 -16.71 1.51
C ALA A 223 14.37 -18.03 0.98
N GLY A 224 14.92 -18.83 1.89
CA GLY A 224 15.46 -20.14 1.59
C GLY A 224 14.31 -21.11 1.37
N ASP A 225 14.13 -21.52 0.12
CA ASP A 225 13.51 -22.79 -0.31
C ASP A 225 12.13 -23.14 0.28
N CYS A 226 11.36 -22.15 0.72
CA CYS A 226 10.04 -22.34 1.30
C CYS A 226 8.98 -22.53 0.20
N GLY A 227 8.85 -23.74 -0.35
CA GLY A 227 7.55 -24.17 -0.87
C GLY A 227 7.46 -24.65 -2.33
N ALA A 228 8.56 -24.72 -3.08
CA ALA A 228 8.51 -25.28 -4.45
C ALA A 228 8.03 -26.75 -4.48
N ALA A 229 8.25 -27.50 -3.40
CA ALA A 229 7.80 -28.88 -3.25
C ALA A 229 6.30 -29.01 -2.89
N TYR A 230 5.64 -27.93 -2.46
CA TYR A 230 4.30 -28.00 -1.84
C TYR A 230 3.23 -27.16 -2.54
N PHE A 231 3.63 -26.12 -3.27
CA PHE A 231 2.75 -25.27 -4.07
C PHE A 231 3.14 -25.39 -5.55
N GLY A 232 2.28 -24.92 -6.45
CA GLY A 232 2.63 -24.92 -7.88
C GLY A 232 3.96 -24.21 -8.13
N ALA A 233 4.92 -24.87 -8.80
CA ALA A 233 6.27 -24.33 -9.03
C ALA A 233 6.26 -22.94 -9.68
N ALA A 234 5.30 -22.70 -10.58
CA ALA A 234 5.11 -21.40 -11.21
C ALA A 234 4.75 -20.29 -10.20
N PHE A 235 3.89 -20.58 -9.22
CA PHE A 235 3.52 -19.63 -8.17
C PHE A 235 4.71 -19.30 -7.27
N ALA A 236 5.43 -20.31 -6.78
CA ALA A 236 6.60 -20.11 -5.94
C ALA A 236 7.68 -19.28 -6.64
N ALA A 237 7.95 -19.58 -7.91
CA ALA A 237 8.90 -18.82 -8.71
C ALA A 237 8.43 -17.37 -8.96
N ALA A 238 7.15 -17.15 -9.25
CA ALA A 238 6.60 -15.80 -9.43
C ALA A 238 6.66 -14.97 -8.14
N LEU A 239 6.34 -15.58 -7.00
CA LEU A 239 6.39 -14.91 -5.69
C LEU A 239 7.83 -14.51 -5.34
N ALA A 240 8.78 -15.43 -5.51
CA ALA A 240 10.20 -15.16 -5.25
C ALA A 240 10.75 -14.04 -6.13
N ARG A 241 10.40 -14.03 -7.44
CA ARG A 241 10.79 -12.95 -8.35
C ARG A 241 10.23 -11.60 -7.90
N ALA A 242 8.94 -11.54 -7.61
CA ALA A 242 8.29 -10.31 -7.17
C ALA A 242 8.89 -9.80 -5.84
N GLN A 243 9.17 -10.69 -4.89
CA GLN A 243 9.84 -10.35 -3.62
C GLN A 243 11.25 -9.80 -3.83
N GLN A 244 12.07 -10.48 -4.64
CA GLN A 244 13.42 -10.03 -4.96
C GLN A 244 13.41 -8.66 -5.64
N ARG A 245 12.48 -8.44 -6.57
CA ARG A 245 12.33 -7.14 -7.24
C ARG A 245 11.92 -6.04 -6.28
N ALA A 246 10.91 -6.31 -5.45
CA ALA A 246 10.44 -5.38 -4.42
C ALA A 246 11.56 -4.97 -3.45
N ALA A 247 12.33 -5.95 -2.95
CA ALA A 247 13.46 -5.70 -2.06
C ALA A 247 14.57 -4.89 -2.74
N ALA A 248 14.92 -5.22 -3.99
CA ALA A 248 15.94 -4.50 -4.74
C ALA A 248 15.55 -3.04 -5.00
N GLU A 249 14.29 -2.79 -5.34
CA GLU A 249 13.78 -1.44 -5.61
C GLU A 249 13.59 -0.63 -4.32
N ALA A 250 13.14 -1.25 -3.23
CA ALA A 250 13.11 -0.63 -1.91
C ALA A 250 14.54 -0.23 -1.46
N GLY A 251 15.52 -1.11 -1.65
CA GLY A 251 16.94 -0.81 -1.37
C GLY A 251 17.47 0.38 -2.18
N ARG A 252 17.14 0.45 -3.48
CA ARG A 252 17.48 1.61 -4.33
C ARG A 252 16.83 2.90 -3.82
N CYS A 253 15.55 2.84 -3.45
CA CYS A 253 14.82 3.99 -2.91
C CYS A 253 15.43 4.50 -1.59
N VAL A 254 15.83 3.60 -0.69
CA VAL A 254 16.49 3.96 0.58
C VAL A 254 17.87 4.57 0.31
N ALA A 255 18.67 3.96 -0.57
CA ALA A 255 20.02 4.44 -0.90
C ALA A 255 20.01 5.83 -1.57
N ALA A 256 19.04 6.08 -2.45
CA ALA A 256 18.86 7.38 -3.11
C ALA A 256 18.41 8.50 -2.14
N GLY A 257 17.92 8.14 -0.95
CA GLY A 257 17.37 9.08 0.04
C GLY A 257 18.41 9.94 0.79
N GLY A 258 19.71 9.69 0.64
CA GLY A 258 20.78 10.46 1.30
C GLY A 258 20.85 10.25 2.82
N GLY A 259 22.04 9.92 3.34
CA GLY A 259 22.29 9.53 4.74
C GLY A 259 22.10 10.63 5.79
N GLY A 260 20.87 11.08 6.00
CA GLY A 260 20.48 12.02 7.05
C GLY A 260 19.26 11.53 7.82
N GLY A 261 19.47 10.56 8.72
CA GLY A 261 18.62 10.29 9.90
C GLY A 261 17.11 10.18 9.66
N GLY A 262 16.65 9.02 9.21
CA GLY A 262 15.22 8.67 9.18
C GLY A 262 15.01 7.53 8.19
N GLY A 263 14.75 6.32 8.70
CA GLY A 263 14.42 5.16 7.86
C GLY A 263 13.34 5.54 6.85
N ALA A 264 13.42 4.97 5.63
CA ALA A 264 12.50 5.36 4.56
C ALA A 264 11.06 5.28 5.07
N GLY A 265 10.37 6.43 5.10
CA GLY A 265 9.01 6.54 5.59
C GLY A 265 8.01 5.98 4.57
N VAL A 266 6.94 6.71 4.31
CA VAL A 266 5.97 6.41 3.24
C VAL A 266 6.69 6.36 1.88
N MET A 267 6.67 5.22 1.18
CA MET A 267 7.35 5.03 -0.10
C MET A 267 6.48 5.33 -1.32
N MET A 268 5.17 5.57 -1.14
CA MET A 268 4.27 5.92 -2.24
C MET A 268 4.88 7.04 -3.10
N TYR A 269 4.98 6.78 -4.40
CA TYR A 269 5.70 7.65 -5.32
C TYR A 269 5.10 9.06 -5.37
N GLU A 270 3.77 9.14 -5.44
CA GLU A 270 3.02 10.39 -5.49
C GLU A 270 3.25 11.23 -4.23
N PHE A 271 3.32 10.58 -3.05
CA PHE A 271 3.63 11.26 -1.78
C PHE A 271 5.05 11.83 -1.79
N ARG A 272 6.04 11.02 -2.20
CA ARG A 272 7.43 11.47 -2.30
C ARG A 272 7.59 12.63 -3.28
N ARG A 273 6.89 12.60 -4.41
CA ARG A 273 6.88 13.70 -5.39
C ARG A 273 6.23 14.96 -4.86
N ALA A 274 5.10 14.85 -4.16
CA ALA A 274 4.46 16.01 -3.54
C ALA A 274 5.34 16.64 -2.44
N ARG A 275 6.06 15.82 -1.66
CA ARG A 275 7.02 16.30 -0.67
C ARG A 275 8.22 16.99 -1.32
N ALA A 276 8.79 16.42 -2.37
CA ALA A 276 9.89 17.04 -3.10
C ALA A 276 9.48 18.41 -3.66
N ALA A 277 8.30 18.53 -4.27
CA ALA A 277 7.78 19.80 -4.78
C ALA A 277 7.62 20.88 -3.68
N VAL A 278 7.25 20.49 -2.46
CA VAL A 278 7.15 21.42 -1.31
C VAL A 278 8.53 21.88 -0.84
N GLU A 279 9.55 21.01 -0.85
CA GLU A 279 10.93 21.41 -0.54
C GLU A 279 11.50 22.32 -1.64
N GLU A 280 11.23 22.05 -2.91
CA GLU A 280 11.60 22.95 -4.02
C GLU A 280 10.91 24.32 -3.89
N ALA A 281 9.63 24.34 -3.50
CA ALA A 281 8.91 25.58 -3.22
C ALA A 281 9.50 26.37 -2.05
N LYS A 282 10.03 25.69 -1.02
CA LYS A 282 10.79 26.33 0.06
C LYS A 282 12.02 27.04 -0.48
N GLU A 283 12.81 26.35 -1.29
CA GLU A 283 14.02 26.97 -1.83
C GLU A 283 13.70 28.12 -2.80
N ALA A 284 12.63 28.00 -3.60
CA ALA A 284 12.15 29.10 -4.44
C ALA A 284 11.73 30.32 -3.61
N ALA A 285 11.05 30.09 -2.47
CA ALA A 285 10.65 31.14 -1.54
C ALA A 285 11.83 31.83 -0.86
N GLU A 286 12.90 31.09 -0.56
CA GLU A 286 14.14 31.63 -0.01
C GLU A 286 14.92 32.47 -1.05
N ARG A 287 14.87 32.09 -2.33
CA ARG A 287 15.53 32.82 -3.43
C ARG A 287 14.78 34.07 -3.89
N GLY A 288 13.49 34.21 -3.54
CA GLY A 288 12.70 35.44 -3.79
C GLY A 288 12.40 35.75 -5.26
N ALA A 289 12.58 34.80 -6.18
CA ALA A 289 12.31 35.00 -7.59
C ALA A 289 10.84 34.69 -7.93
N GLY A 290 10.12 35.70 -8.44
CA GLY A 290 8.69 35.62 -8.77
C GLY A 290 8.34 34.46 -9.71
N ASP A 291 9.09 34.29 -10.80
CA ASP A 291 8.83 33.22 -11.78
C ASP A 291 9.07 31.82 -11.22
N LEU A 292 10.11 31.65 -10.38
CA LEU A 292 10.37 30.38 -9.69
C LEU A 292 9.23 30.02 -8.72
N MET A 293 8.63 31.03 -8.08
CA MET A 293 7.48 30.82 -7.22
C MET A 293 6.23 30.35 -8.02
N ALA A 294 6.13 30.74 -9.30
CA ALA A 294 4.98 30.37 -10.15
C ALA A 294 5.05 28.89 -10.51
N ALA A 295 6.22 28.51 -11.00
CA ALA A 295 6.53 27.12 -11.31
C ALA A 295 6.36 26.24 -10.06
N ALA A 296 6.86 26.68 -8.91
CA ALA A 296 6.70 25.97 -7.64
C ALA A 296 5.22 25.82 -7.23
N ALA A 297 4.41 26.88 -7.34
CA ALA A 297 2.98 26.81 -7.02
C ALA A 297 2.23 25.81 -7.91
N ALA A 298 2.48 25.87 -9.22
CA ALA A 298 1.88 24.95 -10.19
C ALA A 298 2.32 23.50 -9.96
N GLU A 299 3.60 23.28 -9.69
CA GLU A 299 4.15 21.94 -9.43
C GLU A 299 3.58 21.37 -8.12
N VAL A 300 3.58 22.12 -7.01
CA VAL A 300 2.98 21.67 -5.75
C VAL A 300 1.49 21.35 -5.94
N GLY A 301 0.75 22.20 -6.65
CA GLY A 301 -0.67 21.98 -6.92
C GLY A 301 -0.92 20.71 -7.74
N MET A 302 -0.15 20.50 -8.81
CA MET A 302 -0.22 19.31 -9.65
C MET A 302 0.08 18.04 -8.85
N ARG A 303 1.16 18.04 -8.05
CA ARG A 303 1.55 16.88 -7.24
C ARG A 303 0.57 16.60 -6.11
N ALA A 304 0.04 17.64 -5.46
CA ALA A 304 -1.01 17.49 -4.45
C ALA A 304 -2.30 16.90 -5.05
N GLY A 305 -2.69 17.33 -6.25
CA GLY A 305 -3.82 16.77 -6.98
C GLY A 305 -3.61 15.29 -7.32
N ALA A 306 -2.46 14.94 -7.90
CA ALA A 306 -2.12 13.55 -8.23
C ALA A 306 -2.09 12.66 -6.97
N LEU A 307 -1.52 13.14 -5.87
CA LEU A 307 -1.51 12.43 -4.59
C LEU A 307 -2.92 12.21 -4.05
N ARG A 308 -3.78 13.23 -4.08
CA ARG A 308 -5.16 13.11 -3.62
C ARG A 308 -5.92 12.06 -4.42
N THR A 309 -5.90 12.13 -5.74
CA THR A 309 -6.56 11.12 -6.60
C THR A 309 -6.03 9.72 -6.30
N ALA A 310 -4.71 9.57 -6.12
CA ALA A 310 -4.14 8.28 -5.77
C ALA A 310 -4.58 7.77 -4.39
N CYS A 311 -4.73 8.65 -3.40
CA CYS A 311 -5.28 8.30 -2.09
C CYS A 311 -6.76 7.91 -2.17
N GLU A 312 -7.60 8.69 -2.87
CA GLU A 312 -9.02 8.39 -3.09
C GLU A 312 -9.20 7.00 -3.73
N ASP A 313 -8.41 6.71 -4.76
CA ASP A 313 -8.39 5.41 -5.43
C ASP A 313 -7.99 4.26 -4.50
N VAL A 314 -6.92 4.46 -3.72
CA VAL A 314 -6.43 3.44 -2.77
C VAL A 314 -7.43 3.20 -1.65
N LEU A 315 -8.03 4.26 -1.08
CA LEU A 315 -9.06 4.17 -0.05
C LEU A 315 -10.28 3.40 -0.55
N ALA A 316 -10.78 3.72 -1.75
CA ALA A 316 -11.92 3.02 -2.35
C ALA A 316 -11.63 1.51 -2.53
N MET A 317 -10.44 1.16 -3.01
CA MET A 317 -10.05 -0.25 -3.16
C MET A 317 -9.87 -0.99 -1.83
N ILE A 318 -9.41 -0.30 -0.78
CA ILE A 318 -9.31 -0.89 0.57
C ILE A 318 -10.70 -1.12 1.15
N ASP A 319 -11.60 -0.16 1.01
CA ASP A 319 -12.98 -0.27 1.49
C ASP A 319 -13.71 -1.42 0.75
N ASP A 320 -13.58 -1.51 -0.58
CA ASP A 320 -14.08 -2.62 -1.39
C ASP A 320 -13.55 -3.99 -0.91
N LEU A 321 -12.23 -4.09 -0.67
CA LEU A 321 -11.60 -5.33 -0.19
C LEU A 321 -12.13 -5.71 1.19
N PHE A 322 -12.25 -4.73 2.10
CA PHE A 322 -12.74 -4.95 3.45
C PHE A 322 -14.17 -5.51 3.43
N ASP A 323 -15.06 -4.90 2.65
CA ASP A 323 -16.45 -5.33 2.53
C ASP A 323 -16.56 -6.75 1.95
N GLU A 324 -15.76 -7.07 0.92
CA GLU A 324 -15.72 -8.42 0.36
C GLU A 324 -15.25 -9.47 1.35
N VAL A 325 -14.23 -9.17 2.16
CA VAL A 325 -13.71 -10.09 3.19
C VAL A 325 -14.77 -10.32 4.27
N VAL A 326 -15.41 -9.25 4.76
CA VAL A 326 -16.48 -9.36 5.77
C VAL A 326 -17.65 -10.19 5.26
N GLU A 327 -18.08 -9.94 4.02
CA GLU A 327 -19.17 -10.67 3.39
C GLU A 327 -18.82 -12.14 3.14
N ALA A 328 -17.59 -12.43 2.71
CA ALA A 328 -17.11 -13.81 2.52
C ALA A 328 -17.07 -14.59 3.84
N ARG A 329 -16.58 -13.98 4.92
CA ARG A 329 -16.60 -14.58 6.28
C ARG A 329 -18.01 -14.95 6.70
N LYS A 330 -18.97 -14.04 6.53
CA LYS A 330 -20.37 -14.26 6.88
C LYS A 330 -20.95 -15.45 6.09
N LYS A 331 -20.79 -15.46 4.76
CA LYS A 331 -21.26 -16.55 3.90
C LYS A 331 -20.68 -17.91 4.30
N LEU A 332 -19.39 -17.97 4.63
CA LEU A 332 -18.74 -19.22 5.01
C LEU A 332 -19.19 -19.72 6.39
N LEU A 333 -19.41 -18.82 7.34
CA LEU A 333 -20.02 -19.17 8.63
C LEU A 333 -21.44 -19.72 8.46
N ASP A 334 -22.26 -19.07 7.63
CA ASP A 334 -23.64 -19.51 7.35
C ASP A 334 -23.67 -20.91 6.72
N LEU A 335 -22.78 -21.17 5.74
CA LEU A 335 -22.65 -22.48 5.10
C LEU A 335 -22.23 -23.59 6.08
N CYS A 336 -21.34 -23.29 7.03
CA CYS A 336 -20.86 -24.27 8.01
C CYS A 336 -21.87 -24.49 9.16
N SER A 337 -22.70 -23.49 9.46
CA SER A 337 -23.73 -23.56 10.51
C SER A 337 -25.02 -24.20 10.00
N GLY A 338 -25.33 -24.05 8.71
CA GLY A 338 -26.53 -24.62 8.07
C GLY A 338 -26.39 -26.09 7.64
N GLY A 339 -25.22 -26.71 7.81
CA GLY A 339 -24.95 -28.12 7.47
C GLY A 339 -25.48 -29.15 8.48
N ALA A 340 -26.23 -28.72 9.49
CA ALA A 340 -26.96 -29.59 10.42
C ALA A 340 -28.43 -29.73 9.98
N ASN A 341 -28.66 -30.46 8.89
CA ASN A 341 -29.95 -31.08 8.55
C ASN A 341 -29.72 -32.28 7.63
#